data_AF-A0AAU1PVB3-F1
#
_entry.id   AF-A0AAU1PVB3-F1
#
_cell.length_a   1.000
_cell.length_b   1.000
_cell.length_c   1.000
_cell.angle_alpha   90.00
_cell.angle_beta   90.00
_cell.angle_gamma   90.00
#
_symmetry.space_group_name_H-M   'P 1'
#
loop_
_entity.id
_entity.type
_entity.pdbx_description
1 polymer ?
#
loop_
_entity_poly.entity_id
_entity_poly.type
_entity_poly.pdbx_seq_one_letter_code
_entity_poly.pdbx_strand_id
1 'polypeptide(L)'
;MEAAERLVLRVEGLRLWLVKHGFMRMHRDSAGRLYAATDFDRAYAEAIEMQRSGGDGALAASGLNTSEWSVLGIAANLSGKVGNSLRYSVHNIDADHASLAAEAVLYAMGYMDATIDVVGNEVDGIGPNGVDYERRLNEG
;
A
#
# COMPACT_ATOMS: atom_id res chain seq x y z
N MET A 1 -3.46 -2.03 -5.20
CA MET A 1 -3.03 -0.60 -5.24
C MET A 1 -3.67 0.22 -4.12
N GLU A 2 -5.00 0.31 -4.01
CA GLU A 2 -5.66 1.11 -2.94
C GLU A 2 -5.26 0.70 -1.52
N ALA A 3 -5.21 -0.61 -1.23
CA ALA A 3 -4.77 -1.14 0.07
C ALA A 3 -3.36 -0.65 0.47
N ALA A 4 -2.44 -0.59 -0.50
CA ALA A 4 -1.07 -0.13 -0.29
C ALA A 4 -1.01 1.36 0.04
N GLU A 5 -1.74 2.19 -0.71
CA GLU A 5 -1.81 3.64 -0.46
C GLU A 5 -2.42 3.94 0.91
N ARG A 6 -3.53 3.27 1.26
CA ARG A 6 -4.16 3.41 2.59
C ARG A 6 -3.21 3.03 3.72
N LEU A 7 -2.43 1.95 3.55
CA LEU A 7 -1.47 1.50 4.54
C LEU A 7 -0.39 2.55 4.80
N VAL A 8 0.29 3.03 3.75
CA VAL A 8 1.40 3.99 3.93
C VAL A 8 0.91 5.36 4.42
N LEU A 9 -0.32 5.76 4.09
CA LEU A 9 -0.89 7.00 4.61
C LEU A 9 -1.23 6.93 6.10
N ARG A 10 -1.44 5.74 6.68
CA ARG A 10 -1.73 5.55 8.11
C ARG A 10 -0.49 5.46 8.99
N VAL A 11 0.67 5.16 8.40
CA VAL A 11 1.95 5.12 9.12
C VAL A 11 2.64 6.48 8.94
N GLU A 12 2.57 7.33 9.96
CA GLU A 12 2.98 8.74 9.86
C GLU A 12 4.44 8.93 9.43
N GLY A 13 5.39 8.24 10.07
CA GLY A 13 6.81 8.39 9.73
C GLY A 13 7.11 7.93 8.31
N LEU A 14 6.53 6.81 7.88
CA LEU A 14 6.62 6.34 6.50
C LEU A 14 6.02 7.35 5.50
N ARG A 15 4.82 7.89 5.78
CA ARG A 15 4.18 8.91 4.96
C ARG A 15 5.07 10.14 4.80
N LEU A 16 5.62 10.64 5.90
CA LEU A 16 6.51 11.80 5.90
C LEU A 16 7.79 11.52 5.12
N TRP A 17 8.36 10.33 5.28
CA TRP A 17 9.53 9.88 4.52
C TRP A 17 9.24 9.85 3.02
N LEU A 18 8.13 9.24 2.60
CA LEU A 18 7.73 9.15 1.18
C LEU A 18 7.56 10.55 0.54
N VAL A 19 7.00 11.50 1.28
CA VAL A 19 6.87 12.89 0.81
C VAL A 19 8.23 13.58 0.74
N LYS A 20 9.04 13.48 1.81
CA LYS A 20 10.36 14.13 1.92
C LYS A 20 11.30 13.72 0.78
N HIS A 21 11.26 12.45 0.39
CA HIS A 21 12.12 11.89 -0.67
C HIS A 21 11.48 11.92 -2.06
N GLY A 22 10.27 12.48 -2.19
CA GLY A 22 9.62 12.71 -3.49
C GLY A 22 9.07 11.45 -4.16
N PHE A 23 8.74 10.43 -3.37
CA PHE A 23 8.10 9.19 -3.85
C PHE A 23 6.58 9.30 -3.91
N MET A 24 5.99 10.28 -3.25
CA MET A 24 4.55 10.55 -3.30
C MET A 24 4.28 11.77 -4.18
N ARG A 25 3.40 11.63 -5.17
CA ARG A 25 3.03 12.70 -6.12
C ARG A 25 1.53 12.94 -6.10
N MET A 26 1.17 14.20 -6.27
CA MET A 26 -0.22 14.60 -6.48
C MET A 26 -0.58 14.47 -7.96
N HIS A 27 -1.68 13.77 -8.22
CA HIS A 27 -2.28 13.57 -9.52
C HIS A 27 -3.65 14.22 -9.58
N ARG A 28 -4.10 14.49 -10.79
CA ARG A 28 -5.46 14.95 -11.08
C ARG A 28 -6.09 13.94 -12.05
N ASP A 29 -7.26 13.42 -11.70
CA ASP A 29 -8.01 12.53 -12.59
C ASP A 29 -8.73 13.31 -13.70
N SER A 30 -9.37 12.59 -14.62
CA SER A 30 -10.15 13.17 -15.73
C SER A 30 -11.35 14.01 -15.26
N ALA A 31 -11.86 13.76 -14.04
CA ALA A 31 -12.93 14.52 -13.41
C ALA A 31 -12.41 15.74 -12.61
N GLY A 32 -11.10 15.98 -12.60
CA GLY A 32 -10.49 17.10 -11.89
C GLY A 32 -10.24 16.85 -10.40
N ARG A 33 -10.51 15.66 -9.87
CA ARG A 33 -10.26 15.31 -8.46
C ARG A 33 -8.76 15.08 -8.23
N LEU A 34 -8.27 15.54 -7.08
CA LEU A 34 -6.88 15.38 -6.69
C LEU A 34 -6.71 14.12 -5.84
N TYR A 35 -5.68 13.34 -6.14
CA TYR A 35 -5.29 12.18 -5.34
C TYR A 35 -3.77 12.05 -5.28
N ALA A 36 -3.25 11.49 -4.20
CA ALA A 36 -1.83 11.16 -4.07
C ALA A 36 -1.59 9.73 -4.57
N ALA A 37 -0.47 9.51 -5.24
CA ALA A 37 0.01 8.17 -5.59
C ALA A 37 1.48 8.02 -5.22
N THR A 38 1.83 6.82 -4.77
CA THR A 38 3.17 6.47 -4.31
C THR A 38 3.90 5.63 -5.36
N ASP A 39 5.12 6.04 -5.70
CA ASP A 39 6.05 5.26 -6.53
C ASP A 39 6.71 4.16 -5.68
N PHE A 40 5.96 3.09 -5.41
CA PHE A 40 6.39 2.00 -4.53
C PHE A 40 7.62 1.26 -5.03
N ASP A 41 7.80 1.10 -6.34
CA ASP A 41 8.95 0.42 -6.93
C ASP A 41 10.23 1.20 -6.61
N ARG A 42 10.24 2.49 -6.94
CA ARG A 42 11.39 3.35 -6.68
C ARG A 42 11.66 3.52 -5.19
N ALA A 43 10.62 3.76 -4.38
CA ALA A 43 10.76 3.91 -2.93
C ALA A 43 11.38 2.66 -2.28
N TYR A 44 10.89 1.48 -2.67
CA TYR A 44 11.39 0.23 -2.14
C TYR A 44 12.82 -0.07 -2.60
N ALA A 45 13.12 0.13 -3.89
CA ALA A 45 14.47 -0.06 -4.42
C ALA A 45 15.49 0.85 -3.72
N GLU A 46 15.15 2.12 -3.50
CA GLU A 46 16.05 3.06 -2.83
C GLU A 46 16.30 2.67 -1.36
N ALA A 47 15.25 2.26 -0.63
CA ALA A 47 15.38 1.78 0.73
C ALA A 47 16.20 0.47 0.84
N ILE A 48 16.06 -0.46 -0.12
CA ILE A 48 16.94 -1.65 -0.22
C ILE A 48 18.40 -1.24 -0.36
N GLU A 49 18.71 -0.31 -1.28
CA GLU A 49 20.09 0.11 -1.51
C GLU A 49 20.67 0.83 -0.29
N MET A 50 19.88 1.64 0.42
CA MET A 50 20.28 2.22 1.72
C MET A 50 20.60 1.12 2.74
N GLN A 51 19.73 0.12 2.90
CA GLN A 51 19.95 -0.99 3.83
C GLN A 51 21.17 -1.82 3.44
N ARG A 52 21.40 -2.08 2.15
CA ARG A 52 22.55 -2.87 1.67
C ARG A 52 23.87 -2.13 1.85
N SER A 53 23.88 -0.81 1.62
CA SER A 53 25.10 0.00 1.64
C SER A 53 25.56 0.39 3.05
N GLY A 54 24.63 0.60 3.99
CA GLY A 54 24.95 1.09 5.33
C GLY A 54 24.14 0.48 6.48
N GLY A 55 23.45 -0.63 6.21
CA GLY A 55 22.65 -1.34 7.21
C GLY A 55 21.53 -0.50 7.82
N ASP A 56 21.13 -0.89 9.03
CA ASP A 56 20.05 -0.21 9.76
C ASP A 56 20.41 1.24 10.13
N GLY A 57 21.70 1.57 10.24
CA GLY A 57 22.16 2.93 10.55
C GLY A 57 21.88 3.93 9.42
N ALA A 58 22.12 3.54 8.17
CA ALA A 58 21.81 4.39 7.01
C ALA A 58 20.31 4.57 6.82
N LEU A 59 19.54 3.51 7.06
CA LEU A 59 18.09 3.53 6.98
C LEU A 59 17.50 4.49 8.03
N ALA A 60 17.92 4.37 9.29
CA ALA A 60 17.52 5.27 10.37
C ALA A 60 17.92 6.72 10.09
N ALA A 61 19.11 6.97 9.54
CA ALA A 61 19.57 8.30 9.16
C ALA A 61 18.74 8.93 8.03
N SER A 62 18.13 8.12 7.16
CA SER A 62 17.19 8.59 6.13
C SER A 62 15.86 9.09 6.74
N GLY A 63 15.58 8.73 7.99
CA GLY A 63 14.34 8.99 8.71
C GLY A 63 13.33 7.84 8.63
N LEU A 64 13.77 6.64 8.25
CA LEU A 64 12.93 5.44 8.18
C LEU A 64 13.40 4.43 9.23
N ASN A 65 12.52 4.05 10.15
CA ASN A 65 12.85 2.98 11.10
C ASN A 65 12.57 1.59 10.52
N THR A 66 13.03 0.54 11.19
CA THR A 66 12.94 -0.84 10.70
C THR A 66 11.49 -1.35 10.54
N SER A 67 10.58 -0.85 11.38
CA SER A 67 9.16 -1.19 11.31
C SER A 67 8.48 -0.52 10.12
N GLU A 68 8.77 0.76 9.88
CA GLU A 68 8.30 1.50 8.70
C GLU A 68 8.86 0.93 7.40
N TRP A 69 10.12 0.47 7.41
CA TRP A 69 10.73 -0.27 6.32
C TRP A 69 9.98 -1.58 6.02
N SER A 70 9.63 -2.32 7.06
CA SER A 70 8.81 -3.53 6.94
C SER A 70 7.44 -3.22 6.31
N VAL A 71 6.78 -2.15 6.76
CA VAL A 71 5.51 -1.67 6.19
C VAL A 71 5.67 -1.26 4.72
N LEU A 72 6.74 -0.55 4.35
CA LEU A 72 7.02 -0.19 2.96
C LEU A 72 7.13 -1.44 2.07
N GLY A 73 7.81 -2.49 2.56
CA GLY A 73 7.90 -3.76 1.86
C GLY A 73 6.53 -4.43 1.66
N ILE A 74 5.66 -4.41 2.68
CA ILE A 74 4.30 -4.95 2.57
C ILE A 74 3.48 -4.13 1.57
N ALA A 75 3.52 -2.80 1.66
CA ALA A 75 2.80 -1.92 0.73
C ALA A 75 3.27 -2.10 -0.71
N ALA A 76 4.59 -2.22 -0.94
CA ALA A 76 5.15 -2.47 -2.25
C ALA A 76 4.67 -3.81 -2.85
N ASN A 77 4.53 -4.86 -2.03
CA ASN A 77 3.92 -6.13 -2.45
C ASN A 77 2.42 -5.98 -2.75
N LEU A 78 1.65 -5.32 -1.87
CA LEU A 78 0.21 -5.06 -2.08
C LEU A 78 -0.08 -4.15 -3.28
N SER A 79 0.91 -3.36 -3.72
CA SER A 79 0.83 -2.56 -4.94
C SER A 79 1.02 -3.39 -6.21
N GLY A 80 1.54 -4.62 -6.10
CA GLY A 80 1.91 -5.48 -7.21
C GLY A 80 3.18 -5.05 -7.95
N LYS A 81 3.92 -4.06 -7.42
CA LYS A 81 5.16 -3.55 -8.01
C LYS A 81 6.40 -4.36 -7.61
N VAL A 82 6.32 -5.05 -6.48
CA VAL A 82 7.38 -5.91 -5.96
C VAL A 82 6.79 -7.31 -5.73
N GLY A 83 7.55 -8.36 -6.07
CA GLY A 83 7.12 -9.76 -5.99
C GLY A 83 7.84 -10.55 -4.89
N ASN A 84 8.15 -9.92 -3.76
CA ASN A 84 8.88 -10.59 -2.67
C ASN A 84 7.90 -11.34 -1.76
N SER A 85 8.35 -12.45 -1.19
CA SER A 85 7.56 -13.14 -0.17
C SER A 85 7.36 -12.22 1.04
N LEU A 86 6.09 -12.04 1.47
CA LEU A 86 5.74 -11.24 2.64
C LEU A 86 6.45 -11.72 3.91
N ARG A 87 6.88 -12.98 3.98
CA ARG A 87 7.66 -13.54 5.10
C ARG A 87 8.97 -12.77 5.33
N TYR A 88 9.58 -12.23 4.28
CA TYR A 88 10.79 -11.41 4.40
C TYR A 88 10.48 -9.96 4.77
N SER A 89 9.27 -9.48 4.49
CA SER A 89 8.85 -8.10 4.75
C SER A 89 8.33 -7.85 6.17
N VAL A 90 8.08 -8.88 6.98
CA VAL A 90 7.48 -8.76 8.34
C VAL A 90 8.45 -9.01 9.49
N HIS A 91 9.74 -9.17 9.22
CA HIS A 91 10.69 -9.68 10.22
C HIS A 91 10.92 -8.73 11.42
N ASN A 92 10.62 -7.44 11.27
CA ASN A 92 10.86 -6.40 12.28
C ASN A 92 9.73 -5.36 12.35
N ILE A 93 8.48 -5.82 12.28
CA ILE A 93 7.30 -4.95 12.41
C ILE A 93 6.82 -4.90 13.87
N ASP A 94 6.56 -3.70 14.38
CA ASP A 94 5.94 -3.51 15.70
C ASP A 94 4.44 -3.83 15.67
N ALA A 95 3.82 -3.91 16.85
CA ALA A 95 2.44 -4.34 17.00
C ALA A 95 1.44 -3.40 16.31
N ASP A 96 1.66 -2.09 16.37
CA ASP A 96 0.75 -1.10 15.80
C ASP A 96 0.80 -1.15 14.27
N HIS A 97 2.00 -1.18 13.70
CA HIS A 97 2.19 -1.34 12.26
C HIS A 97 1.72 -2.71 11.76
N ALA A 98 1.90 -3.78 12.55
CA ALA A 98 1.41 -5.12 12.21
C ALA A 98 -0.12 -5.14 12.10
N SER A 99 -0.82 -4.48 13.02
CA SER A 99 -2.28 -4.35 12.99
C SER A 99 -2.75 -3.63 11.72
N LEU A 100 -2.11 -2.51 11.38
CA LEU A 100 -2.40 -1.75 10.15
C LEU A 100 -2.12 -2.58 8.89
N ALA A 101 -1.00 -3.29 8.86
CA ALA A 101 -0.63 -4.15 7.74
C ALA A 101 -1.62 -5.32 7.57
N ALA A 102 -2.05 -5.95 8.67
CA ALA A 102 -3.06 -7.00 8.65
C ALA A 102 -4.39 -6.50 8.11
N GLU A 103 -4.85 -5.32 8.54
CA GLU A 103 -6.06 -4.68 8.02
C GLU A 103 -5.97 -4.43 6.51
N ALA A 104 -4.82 -3.92 6.03
CA ALA A 104 -4.58 -3.70 4.61
C ALA A 104 -4.56 -5.00 3.78
N VAL A 105 -3.97 -6.07 4.31
CA VAL A 105 -3.97 -7.39 3.68
C VAL A 105 -5.39 -7.95 3.61
N LEU A 106 -6.14 -7.90 4.71
CA LEU A 106 -7.54 -8.35 4.75
C LEU A 106 -8.42 -7.56 3.79
N TYR A 107 -8.22 -6.23 3.71
CA TYR A 107 -8.91 -5.39 2.73
C TYR A 107 -8.57 -5.81 1.29
N ALA A 108 -7.29 -6.05 0.98
CA ALA A 108 -6.89 -6.51 -0.35
C ALA A 108 -7.50 -7.88 -0.68
N MET A 109 -7.55 -8.79 0.29
CA MET A 109 -8.19 -10.10 0.13
C MET A 109 -9.70 -9.98 -0.12
N GLY A 110 -10.42 -9.19 0.69
CA GLY A 110 -11.84 -8.96 0.50
C GLY A 110 -12.17 -8.23 -0.80
N TYR A 111 -11.28 -7.33 -1.25
CA TYR A 111 -11.41 -6.70 -2.56
C TYR A 111 -11.24 -7.73 -3.69
N MET A 112 -10.22 -8.60 -3.60
CA MET A 112 -10.02 -9.67 -4.58
C MET A 112 -11.24 -10.61 -4.64
N ASP A 113 -11.75 -11.04 -3.49
CA ASP A 113 -12.95 -11.87 -3.39
C ASP A 113 -14.16 -11.20 -4.05
N ALA A 114 -14.43 -9.94 -3.70
CA ALA A 114 -15.52 -9.16 -4.31
C ALA A 114 -15.34 -8.89 -5.82
N THR A 115 -14.12 -8.90 -6.35
CA THR A 115 -13.90 -8.76 -7.80
C THR A 115 -14.02 -10.07 -8.57
N ILE A 116 -13.82 -11.21 -7.90
CA ILE A 116 -13.95 -12.54 -8.48
C ILE A 116 -15.41 -13.02 -8.41
N ASP A 117 -16.11 -12.68 -7.33
CA ASP A 117 -17.54 -12.93 -7.13
C ASP A 117 -18.25 -11.62 -6.77
N VAL A 118 -18.60 -10.84 -7.79
CA VAL A 118 -19.21 -9.49 -7.65
C VAL A 118 -20.56 -9.52 -6.92
N VAL A 119 -21.23 -10.67 -6.93
CA VAL A 119 -22.49 -10.91 -6.22
C VAL A 119 -22.28 -11.68 -4.92
N GLY A 120 -21.12 -12.26 -4.65
CA GLY A 120 -20.83 -13.00 -3.41
C GLY A 120 -21.77 -14.20 -3.16
N ASN A 121 -22.46 -14.69 -4.20
CA ASN A 121 -23.66 -15.53 -4.08
C ASN A 121 -24.76 -14.95 -3.15
N GLU A 122 -24.82 -13.63 -2.97
CA GLU A 122 -25.94 -12.97 -2.31
C GLU A 122 -27.20 -13.14 -3.16
N VAL A 123 -28.21 -13.77 -2.57
CA VAL A 123 -29.43 -14.21 -3.25
C VAL A 123 -30.28 -13.02 -3.74
N ASP A 124 -30.02 -11.80 -3.25
CA ASP A 124 -30.90 -10.62 -3.41
C ASP A 124 -30.20 -9.33 -3.89
N GLY A 125 -28.96 -9.35 -4.38
CA GLY A 125 -28.40 -8.16 -5.04
C GLY A 125 -26.89 -8.02 -5.10
N ILE A 126 -26.46 -6.92 -5.71
CA ILE A 126 -25.07 -6.51 -5.82
C ILE A 126 -24.66 -5.79 -4.52
N GLY A 127 -23.65 -6.31 -3.82
CA GLY A 127 -23.12 -5.68 -2.61
C GLY A 127 -22.50 -4.29 -2.88
N PRO A 128 -22.21 -3.48 -1.85
CA PRO A 128 -21.79 -2.07 -2.01
C PRO A 128 -20.58 -1.87 -2.93
N ASN A 129 -19.63 -2.82 -2.93
CA ASN A 129 -18.45 -2.79 -3.80
C ASN A 129 -18.79 -3.11 -5.26
N GLY A 130 -19.77 -3.98 -5.50
CA GLY A 130 -20.27 -4.26 -6.84
C GLY A 130 -21.07 -3.08 -7.42
N VAL A 131 -21.81 -2.35 -6.57
CA VAL A 131 -22.47 -1.10 -6.97
C VAL A 131 -21.44 -0.05 -7.39
N ASP A 132 -20.37 0.09 -6.62
CA ASP A 132 -19.26 1.00 -6.96
C ASP A 132 -18.44 0.52 -8.18
N TYR A 133 -18.41 -0.77 -8.46
CA TYR A 133 -17.81 -1.33 -9.67
C TYR A 133 -18.67 -1.04 -10.91
N GLU A 134 -19.97 -1.33 -10.88
CA GLU A 134 -20.89 -0.99 -11.97
C GLU A 134 -20.93 0.52 -12.26
N ARG A 135 -20.91 1.34 -11.21
CA ARG A 135 -20.84 2.79 -11.35
C ARG A 135 -19.61 3.22 -12.14
N ARG A 136 -18.44 2.63 -11.86
CA ARG A 136 -17.20 2.91 -12.62
C ARG A 136 -17.25 2.42 -14.06
N LEU A 137 -17.92 1.30 -14.33
CA LEU A 137 -18.10 0.75 -15.68
C LEU A 137 -19.04 1.59 -16.54
N ASN A 138 -20.10 2.14 -15.94
CA ASN A 138 -21.12 2.92 -16.64
C ASN A 138 -20.76 4.42 -16.77
N GLU A 139 -19.74 4.89 -16.05
CA GLU A 139 -19.21 6.26 -16.11
C GLU A 139 -18.00 6.41 -17.09
N GLY A 140 -17.59 5.34 -17.79
CA GLY A 140 -16.52 5.34 -18.80
C GLY A 140 -17.03 5.31 -20.24
#